data_AF-A0AAE0JJ96-F1
#
_entry.id   AF-A0AAE0JJ96-F1
#
_cell.length_a   1.000
_cell.length_b   1.000
_cell.length_c   1.000
_cell.angle_alpha   90.00
_cell.angle_beta   90.00
_cell.angle_gamma   90.00
#
_symmetry.space_group_name_H-M   'P 1'
#
loop_
_entity.id
_entity.type
_entity.pdbx_description
1 polymer ?
#
loop_
_entity_poly.entity_id
_entity_poly.type
_entity_poly.pdbx_seq_one_letter_code
_entity_poly.pdbx_strand_id
1 'polypeptide(L)'
;MLEARQPCSGATGRNGGHCQPFLYSSSPTTAEFELANYRFIKAFVEEHGIAGAVDWRTLKGVCGYLTEEVWEGAKGLVENLPERLRGLVDLVDHERKTEDGETLRDLRVPGVKGAVVQRHAASLWPYKLVAWVLERLLGRFPVRGGSGRQNGMGGRQRGCGEFNLQTNTPVLGLHKLNDDGRWIVVTSRGHIRANRVLLAMNGYTSNLLPEMKDLIVPVRSQVASLRPPKDAATGKVAELDYSYGFVSEEKFPRDEYLIQRPLPGGELIYGGARSHAENKAVGVWQDDDVERPLATFLRQNLAPYPLDLTPDKTGSTNTESTEPTEGNETTELEATHQWTGIMGFSRDAQPWVGRVPESLGGGEKLYVCAGYTGHGMPQAALAARMIVEEMTGKPFADDGLKLPQEMALTEERVRWVRENTKTLQEQQQAPGWSATMPELLAATEGVDDFVNQTHQTK
;
A
#
# COMPACT_ATOMS: atom_id res chain seq x y z
N MET A 1 6.86 -20.18 7.98
CA MET A 1 6.25 -18.85 8.14
C MET A 1 5.53 -18.83 9.48
N LEU A 2 5.80 -17.80 10.28
CA LEU A 2 5.13 -17.57 11.57
C LEU A 2 4.23 -16.35 11.41
N GLU A 3 2.99 -16.46 11.87
CA GLU A 3 2.00 -15.39 11.87
C GLU A 3 1.39 -15.30 13.26
N ALA A 4 1.37 -14.09 13.81
CA ALA A 4 0.92 -13.84 15.17
C ALA A 4 -0.57 -14.10 15.33
N ARG A 5 -1.35 -13.87 14.27
CA ARG A 5 -2.81 -14.05 14.24
C ARG A 5 -3.20 -15.05 13.13
N GLN A 6 -4.19 -14.71 12.31
CA GLN A 6 -4.58 -15.49 11.14
C GLN A 6 -3.72 -15.16 9.92
N PRO A 7 -3.67 -16.04 8.89
CA PRO A 7 -2.93 -15.76 7.67
C PRO A 7 -3.38 -14.42 7.07
N CYS A 8 -2.43 -13.61 6.60
CA CYS A 8 -2.71 -12.34 5.93
C CYS A 8 -3.36 -11.28 6.85
N SER A 9 -3.11 -11.33 8.16
CA SER A 9 -3.68 -10.37 9.12
C SER A 9 -3.03 -8.98 9.10
N GLY A 10 -1.93 -8.77 8.39
CA GLY A 10 -1.31 -7.44 8.24
C GLY A 10 -2.19 -6.44 7.48
N ALA A 11 -1.93 -5.13 7.64
CA ALA A 11 -2.74 -4.08 7.00
C ALA A 11 -2.86 -4.27 5.49
N THR A 12 -1.76 -4.51 4.76
CA THR A 12 -1.80 -4.73 3.29
C THR A 12 -2.69 -5.92 2.90
N GLY A 13 -2.69 -6.99 3.70
CA GLY A 13 -3.54 -8.17 3.48
C GLY A 13 -5.03 -7.91 3.69
N ARG A 14 -5.35 -6.93 4.53
CA ARG A 14 -6.70 -6.46 4.83
C ARG A 14 -7.01 -5.10 4.22
N ASN A 15 -6.16 -4.55 3.35
CA ASN A 15 -6.36 -3.21 2.82
C ASN A 15 -7.48 -3.21 1.78
N GLY A 16 -7.78 -2.03 1.24
CA GLY A 16 -8.84 -1.91 0.26
C GLY A 16 -8.58 -2.56 -1.09
N GLY A 17 -7.38 -3.08 -1.38
CA GLY A 17 -7.07 -3.70 -2.68
C GLY A 17 -6.62 -2.73 -3.77
N HIS A 18 -6.34 -1.48 -3.39
CA HIS A 18 -5.85 -0.43 -4.26
C HIS A 18 -4.39 -0.73 -4.68
N CYS A 19 -4.17 -1.04 -5.96
CA CYS A 19 -2.86 -1.34 -6.52
C CYS A 19 -2.52 -0.31 -7.61
N GLN A 20 -2.01 0.83 -7.18
CA GLN A 20 -1.74 1.98 -8.05
C GLN A 20 -0.31 2.47 -7.82
N PRO A 21 0.61 2.33 -8.80
CA PRO A 21 1.94 2.92 -8.73
C PRO A 21 1.90 4.45 -8.64
N PHE A 22 2.77 5.04 -7.84
CA PHE A 22 2.97 6.48 -7.72
C PHE A 22 3.92 7.00 -8.80
N LEU A 23 3.36 7.22 -10.00
CA LEU A 23 4.18 7.54 -11.18
C LEU A 23 4.78 8.94 -11.18
N TYR A 24 4.16 9.90 -10.48
CA TYR A 24 4.54 11.32 -10.45
C TYR A 24 4.76 11.87 -9.05
N SER A 25 4.43 11.09 -8.02
CA SER A 25 4.52 11.50 -6.62
C SER A 25 5.62 10.74 -5.86
N SER A 26 6.62 10.25 -6.57
CA SER A 26 7.77 9.51 -6.04
C SER A 26 8.99 9.75 -6.94
N SER A 27 10.19 9.45 -6.43
CA SER A 27 11.41 9.52 -7.25
C SER A 27 11.26 8.64 -8.51
N PRO A 28 11.83 9.02 -9.68
CA PRO A 28 11.66 8.25 -10.91
C PRO A 28 12.07 6.77 -10.80
N THR A 29 13.13 6.49 -10.05
CA THR A 29 13.61 5.14 -9.71
C THR A 29 12.55 4.34 -8.94
N THR A 30 11.92 4.96 -7.94
CA THR A 30 10.82 4.35 -7.17
C THR A 30 9.58 4.14 -8.03
N ALA A 31 9.18 5.13 -8.82
CA ALA A 31 8.05 5.05 -9.73
C ALA A 31 8.19 3.90 -10.75
N GLU A 32 9.39 3.72 -11.32
CA GLU A 32 9.70 2.60 -12.20
C GLU A 32 9.63 1.24 -11.51
N PHE A 33 10.17 1.15 -10.29
CA PHE A 33 10.10 -0.06 -9.49
C PHE A 33 8.65 -0.43 -9.15
N GLU A 34 7.83 0.55 -8.79
CA GLU A 34 6.41 0.34 -8.51
C GLU A 34 5.63 -0.10 -9.76
N LEU A 35 5.93 0.50 -10.91
CA LEU A 35 5.35 0.09 -12.18
C LEU A 35 5.76 -1.34 -12.55
N ALA A 36 7.02 -1.71 -12.32
CA ALA A 36 7.51 -3.07 -12.51
C ALA A 36 6.80 -4.06 -11.57
N ASN A 37 6.55 -3.67 -10.32
CA ASN A 37 5.84 -4.51 -9.35
C ASN A 37 4.36 -4.68 -9.74
N TYR A 38 3.68 -3.62 -10.19
CA TYR A 38 2.33 -3.73 -10.76
C TYR A 38 2.30 -4.74 -11.92
N ARG A 39 3.24 -4.64 -12.86
CA ARG A 39 3.36 -5.58 -14.00
C ARG A 39 3.63 -7.00 -13.52
N PHE A 40 4.47 -7.18 -12.50
CA PHE A 40 4.75 -8.48 -11.89
C PHE A 40 3.50 -9.11 -11.30
N ILE A 41 2.71 -8.38 -10.50
CA ILE A 41 1.46 -8.90 -9.92
C ILE A 41 0.45 -9.21 -11.02
N LYS A 42 0.30 -8.33 -12.02
CA LYS A 42 -0.58 -8.55 -13.17
C LYS A 42 -0.20 -9.84 -13.91
N ALA A 43 1.07 -9.98 -14.28
CA ALA A 43 1.58 -11.16 -14.98
C ALA A 43 1.37 -12.43 -14.14
N PHE A 44 1.61 -12.37 -12.83
CA PHE A 44 1.38 -13.49 -11.91
C PHE A 44 -0.10 -13.93 -11.92
N VAL A 45 -1.03 -12.97 -11.88
CA VAL A 45 -2.47 -13.23 -11.90
C VAL A 45 -2.91 -13.83 -13.24
N GLU A 46 -2.41 -13.29 -14.35
CA GLU A 46 -2.70 -13.74 -15.72
C GLU A 46 -2.14 -15.15 -15.98
N GLU A 47 -0.87 -15.40 -15.66
CA GLU A 47 -0.18 -16.67 -15.85
C GLU A 47 -0.88 -17.82 -15.11
N HIS A 48 -1.37 -17.55 -13.89
CA HIS A 48 -2.05 -18.56 -13.09
C HIS A 48 -3.57 -18.63 -13.34
N GLY A 49 -4.12 -17.73 -14.17
CA GLY A 49 -5.55 -17.70 -14.50
C GLY A 49 -6.45 -17.41 -13.29
N ILE A 50 -6.01 -16.57 -12.35
CA ILE A 50 -6.68 -16.37 -11.05
C ILE A 50 -7.44 -15.05 -10.92
N ALA A 51 -7.59 -14.30 -12.02
CA ALA A 51 -8.19 -12.96 -11.97
C ALA A 51 -9.57 -12.94 -11.27
N GLY A 52 -10.47 -13.85 -11.64
CA GLY A 52 -11.78 -13.98 -10.98
C GLY A 52 -11.72 -14.52 -9.54
N ALA A 53 -10.68 -15.28 -9.19
CA ALA A 53 -10.52 -15.84 -7.84
C ALA A 53 -10.00 -14.81 -6.84
N VAL A 54 -9.35 -13.75 -7.32
CA VAL A 54 -8.78 -12.67 -6.47
C VAL A 54 -9.41 -11.32 -6.75
N ASP A 55 -10.52 -11.29 -7.50
CA ASP A 55 -11.23 -10.09 -7.94
C ASP A 55 -10.32 -9.05 -8.64
N TRP A 56 -9.32 -9.51 -9.39
CA TRP A 56 -8.42 -8.64 -10.13
C TRP A 56 -9.15 -7.91 -11.24
N ARG A 57 -9.01 -6.58 -11.28
CA ARG A 57 -9.41 -5.72 -12.39
C ARG A 57 -8.21 -4.85 -12.77
N THR A 58 -7.83 -4.88 -14.05
CA THR A 58 -6.91 -3.89 -14.62
C THR A 58 -7.68 -2.62 -14.91
N LEU A 59 -7.21 -1.49 -14.38
CA LEU A 59 -7.88 -0.19 -14.42
C LEU A 59 -6.89 0.91 -14.83
N LYS A 60 -7.42 2.10 -15.09
CA LYS A 60 -6.66 3.35 -15.01
C LYS A 60 -6.77 3.92 -13.59
N GLY A 61 -5.84 4.78 -13.19
CA GLY A 61 -5.91 5.50 -11.92
C GLY A 61 -6.35 6.95 -12.15
N VAL A 62 -7.16 7.50 -11.25
CA VAL A 62 -7.58 8.91 -11.23
C VAL A 62 -7.24 9.48 -9.87
N CYS A 63 -6.43 10.53 -9.83
CA CYS A 63 -6.22 11.32 -8.63
C CYS A 63 -6.89 12.69 -8.82
N GLY A 64 -7.96 12.96 -8.09
CA GLY A 64 -8.68 14.24 -8.14
C GLY A 64 -8.09 15.25 -7.16
N TYR A 65 -7.82 16.46 -7.64
CA TYR A 65 -7.25 17.58 -6.89
C TYR A 65 -8.35 18.62 -6.61
N LEU A 66 -8.70 18.77 -5.34
CA LEU A 66 -9.92 19.47 -4.94
C LEU A 66 -9.75 21.00 -4.83
N THR A 67 -8.52 21.50 -4.71
CA THR A 67 -8.21 22.94 -4.66
C THR A 67 -7.18 23.33 -5.72
N GLU A 68 -7.13 24.61 -6.07
CA GLU A 68 -6.25 25.11 -7.14
C GLU A 68 -4.78 24.95 -6.76
N GLU A 69 -4.45 25.21 -5.48
CA GLU A 69 -3.09 25.10 -4.96
C GLU A 69 -2.51 23.68 -5.16
N VAL A 70 -3.24 22.65 -4.73
CA VAL A 70 -2.77 21.26 -4.88
C VAL A 70 -2.79 20.80 -6.34
N TRP A 71 -3.66 21.37 -7.17
CA TRP A 71 -3.69 21.09 -8.61
C TRP A 71 -2.48 21.67 -9.34
N GLU A 72 -2.12 22.92 -9.05
CA GLU A 72 -0.89 23.53 -9.59
C GLU A 72 0.36 22.75 -9.20
N GLY A 73 0.43 22.32 -7.92
CA GLY A 73 1.51 21.45 -7.45
C GLY A 73 1.59 20.14 -8.24
N ALA A 74 0.45 19.49 -8.48
CA ALA A 74 0.39 18.24 -9.23
C ALA A 74 0.84 18.40 -10.69
N LYS A 75 0.46 19.50 -11.36
CA LYS A 75 0.94 19.81 -12.71
C LYS A 75 2.46 19.94 -12.73
N GLY A 76 3.03 20.68 -11.78
CA GLY A 76 4.48 20.83 -11.65
C GLY A 76 5.21 19.50 -11.49
N LEU A 77 4.66 18.56 -10.71
CA LEU A 77 5.24 17.21 -10.56
C LEU A 77 5.24 16.44 -11.89
N VAL A 78 4.12 16.44 -12.61
CA VAL A 78 3.99 15.75 -13.91
C VAL A 78 4.88 16.38 -14.98
N GLU A 79 4.99 17.71 -15.00
CA GLU A 79 5.83 18.45 -15.95
C GLU A 79 7.33 18.21 -15.72
N ASN A 80 7.74 17.86 -14.49
CA ASN A 80 9.12 17.51 -14.16
C ASN A 80 9.44 16.03 -14.35
N LEU A 81 8.45 15.18 -14.69
CA LEU A 81 8.70 13.77 -14.92
C LEU A 81 9.60 13.51 -16.13
N PRO A 82 10.47 12.48 -16.08
CA PRO A 82 11.14 11.97 -17.26
C PRO A 82 10.13 11.54 -18.32
N GLU A 83 10.46 11.74 -19.60
CA GLU A 83 9.57 11.48 -20.75
C GLU A 83 8.90 10.10 -20.71
N ARG A 84 9.66 9.07 -20.31
CA ARG A 84 9.18 7.68 -20.19
C ARG A 84 8.08 7.46 -19.15
N LEU A 85 8.01 8.29 -18.11
CA LEU A 85 6.95 8.26 -17.09
C LEU A 85 5.85 9.28 -17.40
N ARG A 86 6.21 10.44 -17.96
CA ARG A 86 5.27 11.48 -18.37
C ARG A 86 4.27 10.95 -19.39
N GLY A 87 4.72 10.16 -20.37
CA GLY A 87 3.84 9.50 -21.35
C GLY A 87 2.92 8.42 -20.77
N LEU A 88 2.90 8.20 -19.44
CA LEU A 88 1.99 7.27 -18.77
C LEU A 88 0.91 7.97 -17.94
N VAL A 89 0.87 9.30 -17.97
CA VAL A 89 -0.08 10.12 -17.23
C VAL A 89 -0.65 11.24 -18.10
N ASP A 90 -1.92 11.56 -17.89
CA ASP A 90 -2.61 12.67 -18.53
C ASP A 90 -3.03 13.69 -17.44
N LEU A 91 -2.89 14.98 -17.76
CA LEU A 91 -3.46 16.08 -16.96
C LEU A 91 -4.85 16.42 -17.53
N VAL A 92 -5.88 16.36 -16.68
CA VAL A 92 -7.27 16.61 -17.07
C VAL A 92 -7.84 17.74 -16.21
N ASP A 93 -8.43 18.73 -16.84
CA ASP A 93 -9.12 19.85 -16.17
C ASP A 93 -10.28 20.34 -17.06
N HIS A 94 -10.78 21.56 -16.86
CA HIS A 94 -11.86 22.11 -17.69
C HIS A 94 -11.44 22.40 -19.14
N GLU A 95 -10.13 22.52 -19.41
CA GLU A 95 -9.56 22.83 -20.71
C GLU A 95 -8.87 21.61 -21.36
N ARG A 96 -8.35 20.70 -20.54
CA ARG A 96 -7.59 19.51 -20.94
C ARG A 96 -8.40 18.24 -20.75
N LYS A 97 -8.25 17.32 -21.69
CA LYS A 97 -8.85 15.98 -21.68
C LYS A 97 -7.76 14.92 -21.71
N THR A 98 -8.09 13.68 -21.39
CA THR A 98 -7.16 12.56 -21.64
C THR A 98 -6.87 12.40 -23.13
N GLU A 99 -5.86 11.60 -23.48
CA GLU A 99 -5.58 11.24 -24.87
C GLU A 99 -6.79 10.60 -25.58
N ASP A 100 -7.60 9.85 -24.82
CA ASP A 100 -8.84 9.22 -25.29
C ASP A 100 -10.04 10.20 -25.32
N GLY A 101 -9.84 11.46 -24.94
CA GLY A 101 -10.87 12.51 -24.96
C GLY A 101 -11.77 12.56 -23.73
N GLU A 102 -11.40 11.90 -22.63
CA GLU A 102 -12.17 11.84 -21.38
C GLU A 102 -12.05 13.15 -20.60
N THR A 103 -13.19 13.67 -20.13
CA THR A 103 -13.32 14.88 -19.30
C THR A 103 -13.44 14.54 -17.81
N LEU A 104 -13.34 15.53 -16.92
CA LEU A 104 -13.61 15.33 -15.48
C LEU A 104 -14.98 14.69 -15.19
N ARG A 105 -15.99 14.94 -16.03
CA ARG A 105 -17.31 14.30 -15.92
C ARG A 105 -17.26 12.82 -16.30
N ASP A 106 -16.54 12.47 -17.37
CA ASP A 106 -16.37 11.07 -17.80
C ASP A 106 -15.62 10.24 -16.74
N LEU A 107 -14.69 10.90 -16.04
CA LEU A 107 -13.95 10.37 -14.89
C LEU A 107 -14.78 10.29 -13.59
N ARG A 108 -16.03 10.78 -13.60
CA ARG A 108 -16.95 10.89 -12.43
C ARG A 108 -16.46 11.83 -11.31
N VAL A 109 -15.59 12.79 -11.63
CA VAL A 109 -15.08 13.78 -10.68
C VAL A 109 -15.35 15.22 -11.17
N PRO A 110 -16.60 15.57 -11.55
CA PRO A 110 -16.87 16.84 -12.24
C PRO A 110 -16.58 18.11 -11.42
N GLY A 111 -16.47 18.00 -10.08
CA GLY A 111 -16.28 19.14 -9.18
C GLY A 111 -14.83 19.40 -8.75
N VAL A 112 -13.87 18.56 -9.13
CA VAL A 112 -12.45 18.78 -8.78
C VAL A 112 -11.83 19.86 -9.69
N LYS A 113 -10.75 20.52 -9.25
CA LYS A 113 -10.07 21.56 -10.04
C LYS A 113 -9.26 20.95 -11.20
N GLY A 114 -8.72 19.76 -10.96
CA GLY A 114 -8.09 18.94 -12.00
C GLY A 114 -7.87 17.52 -11.51
N ALA A 115 -7.46 16.67 -12.42
CA ALA A 115 -7.14 15.28 -12.15
C ALA A 115 -5.89 14.84 -12.91
N VAL A 116 -5.07 14.01 -12.26
CA VAL A 116 -4.03 13.24 -12.95
C VAL A 116 -4.59 11.85 -13.23
N VAL A 117 -4.64 11.47 -14.50
CA VAL A 117 -5.08 10.14 -14.94
C VAL A 117 -3.86 9.32 -15.32
N GLN A 118 -3.64 8.17 -14.68
CA GLN A 118 -2.52 7.28 -15.01
C GLN A 118 -2.99 6.00 -15.71
N ARG A 119 -2.18 5.53 -16.66
CA ARG A 119 -2.50 4.36 -17.51
C ARG A 119 -2.48 3.02 -16.78
N HIS A 120 -1.87 2.95 -15.61
CA HIS A 120 -1.62 1.68 -14.91
C HIS A 120 -2.12 1.74 -13.48
N ALA A 121 -3.23 1.06 -13.22
CA ALA A 121 -3.71 0.74 -11.88
C ALA A 121 -4.42 -0.62 -11.90
N ALA A 122 -4.70 -1.15 -10.72
CA ALA A 122 -5.58 -2.28 -10.57
C ALA A 122 -6.31 -2.24 -9.23
N SER A 123 -7.40 -2.97 -9.17
CA SER A 123 -8.01 -3.39 -7.93
C SER A 123 -7.96 -4.91 -7.80
N LEU A 124 -7.88 -5.41 -6.56
CA LEU A 124 -8.01 -6.83 -6.25
C LEU A 124 -8.49 -7.04 -4.82
N TRP A 125 -8.74 -8.28 -4.40
CA TRP A 125 -8.94 -8.66 -3.02
C TRP A 125 -7.62 -9.20 -2.43
N PRO A 126 -6.88 -8.43 -1.62
CA PRO A 126 -5.54 -8.81 -1.17
C PRO A 126 -5.51 -10.11 -0.38
N TYR A 127 -6.45 -10.29 0.56
CA TYR A 127 -6.60 -11.54 1.30
C TYR A 127 -6.77 -12.75 0.38
N LYS A 128 -7.59 -12.65 -0.68
CA LYS A 128 -7.78 -13.76 -1.63
C LYS A 128 -6.48 -14.07 -2.38
N LEU A 129 -5.73 -13.04 -2.81
CA LEU A 129 -4.43 -13.24 -3.46
C LEU A 129 -3.44 -13.95 -2.53
N VAL A 130 -3.27 -13.46 -1.29
CA VAL A 130 -2.33 -14.05 -0.34
C VAL A 130 -2.76 -15.45 0.09
N ALA A 131 -4.06 -15.66 0.37
CA ALA A 131 -4.60 -16.96 0.71
C ALA A 131 -4.35 -17.97 -0.42
N TRP A 132 -4.59 -17.58 -1.67
CA TRP A 132 -4.31 -18.40 -2.84
C TRP A 132 -2.83 -18.80 -2.91
N VAL A 133 -1.90 -17.85 -2.70
CA VAL A 133 -0.46 -18.13 -2.67
C VAL A 133 -0.11 -19.12 -1.55
N LEU A 134 -0.63 -18.91 -0.34
CA LEU A 134 -0.38 -19.78 0.81
C LEU A 134 -0.93 -21.19 0.60
N GLU A 135 -2.13 -21.33 0.03
CA GLU A 135 -2.73 -22.62 -0.32
C GLU A 135 -1.87 -23.39 -1.32
N ARG A 136 -1.34 -22.70 -2.34
CA ARG A 136 -0.43 -23.31 -3.31
C ARG A 136 0.89 -23.75 -2.67
N LEU A 137 1.46 -22.94 -1.77
CA LEU A 137 2.68 -23.30 -1.05
C LEU A 137 2.47 -24.52 -0.16
N LEU A 138 1.35 -24.57 0.58
CA LEU A 138 0.99 -25.71 1.44
C LEU A 138 0.75 -26.98 0.62
N GLY A 139 0.06 -26.88 -0.53
CA GLY A 139 -0.19 -28.01 -1.42
C GLY A 139 1.07 -28.52 -2.13
N ARG A 140 1.98 -27.62 -2.52
CA ARG A 140 3.23 -27.96 -3.23
C ARG A 140 4.32 -28.47 -2.29
N PHE A 141 4.37 -27.98 -1.05
CA PHE A 141 5.41 -28.30 -0.08
C PHE A 141 4.83 -28.78 1.27
N PRO A 142 4.09 -29.90 1.30
CA PRO A 142 3.44 -30.38 2.51
C PRO A 142 4.46 -30.82 3.57
N VAL A 143 4.16 -30.54 4.85
CA VAL A 143 4.97 -30.99 6.01
C VAL A 143 4.86 -32.51 6.17
N ARG A 144 5.99 -33.20 6.31
CA ARG A 144 5.99 -34.67 6.49
C ARG A 144 5.44 -35.05 7.87
N GLY A 145 4.49 -35.98 7.90
CA GLY A 145 3.97 -36.57 9.14
C GLY A 145 2.76 -35.87 9.77
N GLY A 146 2.18 -34.84 9.15
CA GLY A 146 0.89 -34.30 9.55
C GLY A 146 -0.25 -35.28 9.24
N SER A 147 -1.16 -35.51 10.19
CA SER A 147 -2.29 -36.46 10.15
C SER A 147 -3.39 -36.15 9.11
N GLY A 148 -3.11 -35.32 8.10
CA GLY A 148 -4.06 -34.96 7.05
C GLY A 148 -4.19 -36.05 5.98
N ARG A 149 -5.41 -36.53 5.75
CA ARG A 149 -5.76 -37.48 4.68
C ARG A 149 -5.14 -37.07 3.34
N GLN A 150 -4.25 -37.90 2.82
CA GLN A 150 -3.74 -37.82 1.45
C GLN A 150 -4.87 -38.12 0.47
N ASN A 151 -5.61 -37.10 0.05
CA ASN A 151 -6.48 -37.18 -1.13
C ASN A 151 -5.80 -36.38 -2.26
N GLY A 152 -4.88 -37.01 -2.98
CA GLY A 152 -4.26 -36.41 -4.14
C GLY A 152 -3.19 -37.28 -4.76
N MET A 153 -3.50 -37.87 -5.92
CA MET A 153 -2.55 -38.53 -6.81
C MET A 153 -1.59 -37.47 -7.41
N GLY A 154 -0.61 -37.04 -6.61
CA GLY A 154 0.52 -36.22 -7.06
C GLY A 154 1.81 -36.96 -6.78
N GLY A 155 2.53 -37.35 -7.82
CA GLY A 155 3.78 -38.11 -7.73
C GLY A 155 4.78 -37.48 -6.76
N ARG A 156 5.35 -38.33 -5.90
CA ARG A 156 6.42 -38.01 -4.95
C ARG A 156 7.62 -37.37 -5.67
N GLN A 157 7.85 -36.07 -5.52
CA GLN A 157 9.16 -35.47 -5.84
C GLN A 157 10.08 -35.53 -4.61
N ARG A 158 11.03 -36.46 -4.63
CA ARG A 158 12.16 -36.46 -3.68
C ARG A 158 13.01 -35.19 -3.95
N GLY A 159 13.23 -34.38 -2.92
CA GLY A 159 14.12 -33.21 -2.98
C GLY A 159 13.45 -31.83 -2.78
N CYS A 160 12.12 -31.77 -2.75
CA CYS A 160 11.40 -30.53 -2.43
C CYS A 160 11.43 -30.25 -0.92
N GLY A 161 11.71 -29.02 -0.52
CA GLY A 161 11.60 -28.57 0.87
C GLY A 161 10.15 -28.62 1.40
N GLU A 162 9.94 -28.24 2.65
CA GLU A 162 8.62 -28.20 3.29
C GLU A 162 8.23 -26.74 3.59
N PHE A 163 6.94 -26.41 3.41
CA PHE A 163 6.38 -25.12 3.80
C PHE A 163 5.48 -25.31 5.01
N ASN A 164 5.93 -24.79 6.15
CA ASN A 164 5.20 -24.85 7.40
C ASN A 164 4.66 -23.46 7.76
N LEU A 165 3.34 -23.30 7.77
CA LEU A 165 2.63 -22.11 8.22
C LEU A 165 2.12 -22.32 9.65
N GLN A 166 2.54 -21.48 10.58
CA GLN A 166 2.06 -21.47 11.97
C GLN A 166 1.36 -20.14 12.27
N THR A 167 0.04 -20.19 12.38
CA THR A 167 -0.82 -19.07 12.78
C THR A 167 -1.00 -19.04 14.29
N ASN A 168 -1.54 -17.95 14.83
CA ASN A 168 -1.71 -17.73 16.28
C ASN A 168 -0.40 -17.98 17.06
N THR A 169 0.73 -17.67 16.42
CA THR A 169 2.08 -17.98 16.92
C THR A 169 2.91 -16.70 16.90
N PRO A 170 2.66 -15.77 17.84
CA PRO A 170 3.45 -14.55 17.95
C PRO A 170 4.92 -14.88 18.23
N VAL A 171 5.80 -14.19 17.51
CA VAL A 171 7.22 -14.14 17.82
C VAL A 171 7.42 -13.11 18.92
N LEU A 172 8.06 -13.53 20.01
CA LEU A 172 8.24 -12.75 21.23
C LEU A 172 9.69 -12.25 21.39
N GLY A 173 10.63 -12.80 20.62
CA GLY A 173 12.03 -12.41 20.71
C GLY A 173 12.93 -13.08 19.68
N LEU A 174 14.12 -12.51 19.50
CA LEU A 174 15.19 -13.01 18.64
C LEU A 174 16.49 -13.07 19.43
N HIS A 175 17.22 -14.18 19.34
CA HIS A 175 18.55 -14.29 19.93
C HIS A 175 19.56 -14.79 18.89
N LYS A 176 20.63 -14.04 18.69
CA LYS A 176 21.76 -14.45 17.85
C LYS A 176 22.55 -15.53 18.57
N LEU A 177 22.89 -16.62 17.88
CA LEU A 177 23.79 -17.65 18.39
C LEU A 177 25.23 -17.29 18.04
N ASN A 178 26.10 -17.29 19.05
CA ASN A 178 27.49 -16.80 18.94
C ASN A 178 28.37 -17.63 17.99
N ASP A 179 28.03 -18.90 17.76
CA ASP A 179 28.95 -19.85 17.12
C ASP A 179 28.91 -19.84 15.58
N ASP A 180 27.80 -19.42 14.96
CA ASP A 180 27.60 -19.55 13.50
C ASP A 180 26.61 -18.54 12.88
N GLY A 181 26.23 -17.49 13.63
CA GLY A 181 25.32 -16.44 13.17
C GLY A 181 23.89 -16.91 12.89
N ARG A 182 23.51 -18.12 13.34
CA ARG A 182 22.10 -18.56 13.33
C ARG A 182 21.30 -17.82 14.41
N TRP A 183 19.98 -17.87 14.27
CA TRP A 183 19.07 -17.18 15.17
C TRP A 183 18.15 -18.18 15.89
N ILE A 184 17.88 -17.90 17.15
CA ILE A 184 16.75 -18.49 17.89
C ILE A 184 15.59 -17.51 17.80
N VAL A 185 14.48 -17.97 17.24
CA VAL A 185 13.21 -17.26 17.20
C VAL A 185 12.36 -17.79 18.35
N VAL A 186 12.08 -16.92 19.33
CA VAL A 186 11.27 -17.25 20.51
C VAL A 186 9.81 -16.98 20.16
N THR A 187 8.95 -17.97 20.38
CA THR A 187 7.51 -17.85 20.14
C THR A 187 6.73 -18.24 21.39
N SER A 188 5.44 -17.92 21.44
CA SER A 188 4.53 -18.39 22.50
C SER A 188 4.41 -19.92 22.60
N ARG A 189 4.88 -20.66 21.57
CA ARG A 189 4.76 -22.12 21.47
C ARG A 189 6.11 -22.85 21.53
N GLY A 190 7.18 -22.14 21.86
CA GLY A 190 8.54 -22.67 21.95
C GLY A 190 9.53 -21.96 21.03
N HIS A 191 10.74 -22.49 20.95
CA HIS A 191 11.86 -21.86 20.26
C HIS A 191 12.15 -22.55 18.94
N ILE A 192 12.49 -21.77 17.91
CA ILE A 192 12.87 -22.26 16.59
C ILE A 192 14.29 -21.82 16.28
N ARG A 193 15.17 -22.77 16.00
CA ARG A 193 16.51 -22.48 15.47
C ARG A 193 16.42 -22.27 13.96
N ALA A 194 16.69 -21.06 13.51
CA ALA A 194 16.63 -20.67 12.10
C ALA A 194 18.03 -20.36 11.55
N ASN A 195 18.31 -20.80 10.33
CA ASN A 195 19.53 -20.39 9.64
C ASN A 195 19.47 -18.93 9.21
N ARG A 196 18.30 -18.49 8.71
CA ARG A 196 18.05 -17.12 8.27
C ARG A 196 16.67 -16.70 8.75
N VAL A 197 16.51 -15.42 9.08
CA VAL A 197 15.25 -14.84 9.53
C VAL A 197 14.94 -13.63 8.67
N LEU A 198 13.74 -13.59 8.09
CA LEU A 198 13.20 -12.43 7.37
C LEU A 198 12.03 -11.88 8.18
N LEU A 199 12.14 -10.62 8.62
CA LEU A 199 11.08 -9.90 9.31
C LEU A 199 10.22 -9.15 8.29
N ALA A 200 8.98 -9.61 8.10
CA ALA A 200 7.98 -8.99 7.23
C ALA A 200 6.78 -8.47 8.05
N MET A 201 7.07 -7.80 9.17
CA MET A 201 6.07 -7.45 10.21
C MET A 201 5.57 -6.02 10.11
N ASN A 202 6.01 -5.25 9.11
CA ASN A 202 5.60 -3.87 8.83
C ASN A 202 5.59 -2.99 10.10
N GLY A 203 4.44 -2.48 10.54
CA GLY A 203 4.32 -1.61 11.71
C GLY A 203 4.69 -2.23 13.05
N TYR A 204 4.82 -3.56 13.14
CA TYR A 204 5.22 -4.26 14.36
C TYR A 204 6.72 -4.54 14.44
N THR A 205 7.52 -4.06 13.47
CA THR A 205 8.96 -4.33 13.38
C THR A 205 9.72 -3.94 14.65
N SER A 206 9.40 -2.77 15.23
CA SER A 206 10.06 -2.24 16.43
C SER A 206 9.86 -3.10 17.68
N ASN A 207 8.90 -4.03 17.69
CA ASN A 207 8.71 -4.96 18.81
C ASN A 207 9.82 -6.01 18.90
N LEU A 208 10.43 -6.40 17.76
CA LEU A 208 11.58 -7.31 17.74
C LEU A 208 12.92 -6.58 17.53
N LEU A 209 12.89 -5.37 16.98
CA LEU A 209 14.05 -4.50 16.76
C LEU A 209 13.80 -3.12 17.40
N PRO A 210 13.92 -2.97 18.73
CA PRO A 210 13.63 -1.72 19.45
C PRO A 210 14.34 -0.48 18.90
N GLU A 211 15.52 -0.68 18.33
CA GLU A 211 16.39 0.32 17.72
C GLU A 211 15.81 0.86 16.42
N MET A 212 14.75 0.25 15.86
CA MET A 212 14.01 0.77 14.71
C MET A 212 12.78 1.60 15.10
N LYS A 213 12.52 1.83 16.40
CA LYS A 213 11.30 2.54 16.88
C LYS A 213 11.12 3.94 16.32
N ASP A 214 12.22 4.63 15.99
CA ASP A 214 12.21 5.96 15.38
C ASP A 214 12.19 5.90 13.85
N LEU A 215 12.48 4.74 13.26
CA LEU A 215 12.56 4.54 11.81
C LEU A 215 11.28 3.97 11.22
N ILE A 216 10.59 3.07 11.94
CA ILE A 216 9.29 2.50 11.56
C ILE A 216 8.33 2.65 12.74
N VAL A 217 7.28 3.45 12.55
CA VAL A 217 6.27 3.72 13.57
C VAL A 217 4.94 3.08 13.15
N PRO A 218 4.24 2.36 14.04
CA PRO A 218 2.91 1.85 13.74
C PRO A 218 1.94 3.02 13.56
N VAL A 219 1.14 2.97 12.49
CA VAL A 219 0.06 3.91 12.22
C VAL A 219 -1.19 3.12 11.86
N ARG A 220 -2.29 3.35 12.57
CA ARG A 220 -3.55 2.69 12.25
C ARG A 220 -4.24 3.37 11.08
N SER A 221 -4.71 2.56 10.13
CA SER A 221 -5.63 2.97 9.06
C SER A 221 -7.00 2.37 9.32
N GLN A 222 -8.03 2.98 8.72
CA GLN A 222 -9.39 2.50 8.72
C GLN A 222 -9.97 2.52 7.31
N VAL A 223 -10.81 1.53 7.02
CA VAL A 223 -11.46 1.34 5.72
C VAL A 223 -12.94 1.03 5.95
N ALA A 224 -13.79 1.50 5.05
CA ALA A 224 -15.20 1.18 4.97
C ALA A 224 -15.53 0.47 3.64
N SER A 225 -16.40 -0.54 3.71
CA SER A 225 -17.06 -1.14 2.55
C SER A 225 -18.48 -0.61 2.48
N LEU A 226 -18.74 0.30 1.54
CA LEU A 226 -19.98 1.05 1.43
C LEU A 226 -20.86 0.49 0.30
N ARG A 227 -22.17 0.44 0.51
CA ARG A 227 -23.10 0.11 -0.58
C ARG A 227 -23.19 1.29 -1.53
N PRO A 228 -22.96 1.11 -2.83
CA PRO A 228 -23.22 2.17 -3.79
C PRO A 228 -24.74 2.46 -3.84
N PRO A 229 -25.14 3.73 -4.06
CA PRO A 229 -26.53 4.08 -4.31
C PRO A 229 -27.10 3.28 -5.49
N LYS A 230 -28.35 2.84 -5.34
CA LYS A 230 -29.10 2.13 -6.39
C LYS A 230 -30.10 3.08 -7.03
N ASP A 231 -30.15 3.09 -8.35
CA ASP A 231 -31.26 3.70 -9.06
C ASP A 231 -32.56 2.97 -8.71
N ALA A 232 -33.59 3.74 -8.33
CA ALA A 232 -34.83 3.18 -7.82
C ALA A 232 -35.63 2.43 -8.89
N ALA A 233 -35.50 2.80 -10.17
CA ALA A 233 -36.25 2.22 -11.26
C ALA A 233 -35.60 0.96 -11.84
N THR A 234 -34.29 0.99 -12.04
CA THR A 234 -33.51 -0.06 -12.70
C THR A 234 -32.78 -0.98 -11.71
N GLY A 235 -32.60 -0.55 -10.46
CA GLY A 235 -31.81 -1.26 -9.45
C GLY A 235 -30.30 -1.25 -9.72
N LYS A 236 -29.84 -0.53 -10.75
CA LYS A 236 -28.43 -0.44 -11.13
C LYS A 236 -27.67 0.49 -10.18
N VAL A 237 -26.37 0.26 -10.10
CA VAL A 237 -25.42 1.09 -9.35
C VAL A 237 -24.44 1.73 -10.35
N ALA A 238 -23.77 2.81 -9.96
CA ALA A 238 -22.69 3.36 -10.77
C ALA A 238 -21.57 2.33 -10.97
N GLU A 239 -21.16 2.15 -12.22
CA GLU A 239 -19.96 1.38 -12.56
C GLU A 239 -18.74 2.32 -12.58
N LEU A 240 -17.72 1.95 -11.81
CA LEU A 240 -16.45 2.65 -11.71
C LEU A 240 -15.37 1.90 -12.50
N ASP A 241 -14.80 2.61 -13.47
CA ASP A 241 -13.77 2.12 -14.40
C ASP A 241 -12.34 2.46 -13.93
N TYR A 242 -12.22 3.17 -12.81
CA TYR A 242 -10.97 3.69 -12.29
C TYR A 242 -10.73 3.29 -10.84
N SER A 243 -9.45 3.29 -10.48
CA SER A 243 -8.96 3.38 -9.12
C SER A 243 -8.84 4.86 -8.76
N TYR A 244 -9.42 5.30 -7.64
CA TYR A 244 -9.50 6.71 -7.29
C TYR A 244 -8.63 7.08 -6.09
N GLY A 245 -8.06 8.28 -6.13
CA GLY A 245 -7.48 9.00 -5.01
C GLY A 245 -7.97 10.45 -4.98
N PHE A 246 -8.03 11.05 -3.80
CA PHE A 246 -8.47 12.44 -3.62
C PHE A 246 -7.48 13.21 -2.75
N VAL A 247 -7.08 14.39 -3.21
CA VAL A 247 -6.11 15.26 -2.53
C VAL A 247 -6.68 16.67 -2.40
N SER A 248 -6.50 17.27 -1.23
CA SER A 248 -6.90 18.65 -0.93
C SER A 248 -5.91 19.27 0.04
N GLU A 249 -5.97 20.59 0.19
CA GLU A 249 -5.08 21.38 1.05
C GLU A 249 -5.36 21.19 2.55
N GLU A 250 -4.49 21.76 3.38
CA GLU A 250 -4.48 21.60 4.84
C GLU A 250 -5.78 22.00 5.53
N LYS A 251 -6.56 22.92 4.95
CA LYS A 251 -7.83 23.35 5.52
C LYS A 251 -8.89 22.24 5.48
N PHE A 252 -8.80 21.36 4.48
CA PHE A 252 -9.72 20.24 4.28
C PHE A 252 -8.93 19.00 3.83
N PRO A 253 -7.99 18.48 4.64
CA PRO A 253 -7.02 17.51 4.17
C PRO A 253 -7.71 16.21 3.74
N ARG A 254 -7.54 15.85 2.47
CA ARG A 254 -8.05 14.62 1.86
C ARG A 254 -6.89 13.75 1.42
N ASP A 255 -7.00 12.48 1.74
CA ASP A 255 -6.02 11.46 1.39
C ASP A 255 -6.63 10.10 1.08
N GLU A 256 -7.91 10.15 0.71
CA GLU A 256 -8.66 8.93 0.59
C GLU A 256 -8.41 8.26 -0.75
N TYR A 257 -8.48 6.94 -0.71
CA TYR A 257 -8.45 6.11 -1.89
C TYR A 257 -9.74 5.30 -1.97
N LEU A 258 -10.17 5.00 -3.19
CA LEU A 258 -11.36 4.24 -3.46
C LEU A 258 -11.13 3.24 -4.60
N ILE A 259 -11.64 2.03 -4.42
CA ILE A 259 -11.90 1.11 -5.52
C ILE A 259 -13.34 0.58 -5.43
N GLN A 260 -13.84 0.00 -6.53
CA GLN A 260 -15.10 -0.73 -6.54
C GLN A 260 -14.87 -2.23 -6.70
N ARG A 261 -15.56 -3.03 -5.87
CA ARG A 261 -15.66 -4.49 -6.06
C ARG A 261 -16.39 -4.85 -7.35
N PRO A 262 -16.11 -6.02 -7.95
CA PRO A 262 -16.87 -6.47 -9.11
C PRO A 262 -18.38 -6.46 -8.86
N LEU A 263 -19.14 -6.13 -9.90
CA LEU A 263 -20.60 -6.27 -9.91
C LEU A 263 -21.00 -7.76 -9.79
N PRO A 264 -22.20 -8.07 -9.27
CA PRO A 264 -23.32 -7.17 -8.95
C PRO A 264 -23.27 -6.54 -7.54
N GLY A 265 -22.32 -6.93 -6.68
CA GLY A 265 -22.20 -6.37 -5.33
C GLY A 265 -21.79 -4.89 -5.36
N GLY A 266 -20.74 -4.60 -6.14
CA GLY A 266 -20.34 -3.22 -6.43
C GLY A 266 -19.92 -2.41 -5.21
N GLU A 267 -19.64 -3.05 -4.07
CA GLU A 267 -19.26 -2.36 -2.85
C GLU A 267 -18.05 -1.45 -3.09
N LEU A 268 -18.16 -0.24 -2.55
CA LEU A 268 -17.16 0.81 -2.61
C LEU A 268 -16.21 0.63 -1.43
N ILE A 269 -14.95 0.31 -1.70
CA ILE A 269 -13.95 0.13 -0.66
C ILE A 269 -13.19 1.44 -0.51
N TYR A 270 -13.53 2.19 0.53
CA TYR A 270 -13.10 3.56 0.76
C TYR A 270 -12.27 3.65 2.04
N GLY A 271 -11.05 4.17 1.97
CA GLY A 271 -10.14 4.28 3.11
C GLY A 271 -9.25 5.51 3.02
N GLY A 272 -8.50 5.79 4.09
CA GLY A 272 -7.79 7.07 4.28
C GLY A 272 -8.43 7.87 5.41
N ALA A 273 -8.64 9.16 5.20
CA ALA A 273 -9.28 10.10 6.14
C ALA A 273 -8.57 10.20 7.48
N ARG A 274 -7.23 10.05 7.51
CA ARG A 274 -6.47 9.99 8.77
C ARG A 274 -6.48 11.30 9.54
N SER A 275 -6.70 12.42 8.87
CA SER A 275 -6.93 13.73 9.49
C SER A 275 -8.08 13.70 10.51
N HIS A 276 -9.01 12.76 10.39
CA HIS A 276 -10.13 12.55 11.31
C HIS A 276 -9.86 11.54 12.44
N ALA A 277 -8.68 10.89 12.45
CA ALA A 277 -8.29 10.03 13.56
C ALA A 277 -7.69 10.84 14.71
N GLU A 278 -7.90 10.37 15.95
CA GLU A 278 -7.23 10.95 17.11
C GLU A 278 -5.71 10.86 16.92
N ASN A 279 -5.03 12.00 17.06
CA ASN A 279 -3.58 12.08 16.85
C ASN A 279 -3.14 11.46 15.51
N LYS A 280 -4.01 11.50 14.48
CA LYS A 280 -3.77 10.95 13.14
C LYS A 280 -3.36 9.47 13.18
N ALA A 281 -3.76 8.78 14.25
CA ALA A 281 -3.47 7.39 14.55
C ALA A 281 -1.97 7.00 14.66
N VAL A 282 -1.08 7.98 14.88
CA VAL A 282 0.36 7.73 15.01
C VAL A 282 0.68 7.02 16.32
N GLY A 283 1.48 5.96 16.25
CA GLY A 283 1.85 5.14 17.41
C GLY A 283 0.75 4.17 17.84
N VAL A 284 -0.41 4.17 17.17
CA VAL A 284 -1.50 3.23 17.46
C VAL A 284 -1.20 1.89 16.81
N TRP A 285 -1.13 0.86 17.63
CA TRP A 285 -0.79 -0.52 17.23
C TRP A 285 -1.93 -1.53 17.47
N GLN A 286 -3.04 -1.08 18.05
CA GLN A 286 -4.26 -1.88 18.24
C GLN A 286 -5.24 -1.62 17.12
N ASP A 287 -5.79 -2.67 16.53
CA ASP A 287 -6.69 -2.65 15.37
C ASP A 287 -7.90 -3.57 15.56
N ASP A 288 -8.39 -3.63 16.80
CA ASP A 288 -9.56 -4.39 17.25
C ASP A 288 -10.81 -3.51 17.42
N ASP A 289 -10.72 -2.21 17.14
CA ASP A 289 -11.84 -1.27 17.11
C ASP A 289 -11.81 -0.37 15.86
N VAL A 290 -12.83 0.49 15.75
CA VAL A 290 -12.97 1.52 14.71
C VAL A 290 -13.20 2.88 15.38
N GLU A 291 -12.56 3.92 14.86
CA GLU A 291 -12.74 5.30 15.34
C GLU A 291 -14.01 5.91 14.75
N ARG A 292 -14.91 6.37 15.63
CA ARG A 292 -16.22 6.91 15.23
C ARG A 292 -16.15 8.16 14.34
N PRO A 293 -15.29 9.17 14.60
CA PRO A 293 -15.20 10.35 13.73
C PRO A 293 -14.80 9.97 12.31
N LEU A 294 -13.76 9.15 12.16
CA LEU A 294 -13.29 8.65 10.86
C LEU A 294 -14.34 7.76 10.18
N ALA A 295 -14.98 6.85 10.92
CA ALA A 295 -16.09 6.02 10.42
C ALA A 295 -17.27 6.85 9.89
N THR A 296 -17.56 7.97 10.54
CA THR A 296 -18.62 8.88 10.13
C THR A 296 -18.21 9.61 8.85
N PHE A 297 -16.97 10.11 8.81
CA PHE A 297 -16.42 10.78 7.64
C PHE A 297 -16.48 9.91 6.38
N LEU A 298 -15.99 8.66 6.46
CA LEU A 298 -15.98 7.74 5.31
C LEU A 298 -17.38 7.45 4.76
N ARG A 299 -18.42 7.47 5.59
CA ARG A 299 -19.80 7.24 5.15
C ARG A 299 -20.43 8.49 4.54
N GLN A 300 -19.96 9.68 4.89
CA GLN A 300 -20.62 10.94 4.58
C GLN A 300 -19.83 11.84 3.61
N ASN A 301 -18.60 11.53 3.18
CA ASN A 301 -17.78 12.50 2.41
C ASN A 301 -17.27 11.99 1.06
N LEU A 302 -17.98 11.03 0.47
CA LEU A 302 -17.65 10.48 -0.85
C LEU A 302 -18.53 11.04 -1.98
N ALA A 303 -19.83 11.19 -1.74
CA ALA A 303 -20.82 11.55 -2.76
C ALA A 303 -21.84 12.59 -2.25
N PRO A 304 -22.32 13.51 -3.09
CA PRO A 304 -22.07 13.61 -4.55
C PRO A 304 -20.72 14.23 -4.93
N TYR A 305 -19.93 14.64 -3.94
CA TYR A 305 -18.59 15.20 -4.09
C TYR A 305 -17.62 14.48 -3.15
N PRO A 306 -16.39 14.15 -3.59
CA PRO A 306 -15.80 14.45 -4.90
C PRO A 306 -16.22 13.49 -6.03
N LEU A 307 -16.99 12.44 -5.74
CA LEU A 307 -17.30 11.38 -6.70
C LEU A 307 -18.79 11.30 -7.05
N ASP A 308 -19.08 11.31 -8.35
CA ASP A 308 -20.41 11.11 -8.91
C ASP A 308 -20.77 9.61 -8.97
N LEU A 309 -21.66 9.20 -8.07
CA LEU A 309 -22.20 7.85 -7.96
C LEU A 309 -23.58 7.68 -8.62
N THR A 310 -23.99 8.60 -9.49
CA THR A 310 -25.20 8.39 -10.30
C THR A 310 -25.01 7.22 -11.27
N PRO A 311 -26.00 6.31 -11.42
CA PRO A 311 -25.85 5.13 -12.28
C PRO A 311 -25.60 5.46 -13.76
N ASP A 312 -26.28 6.48 -14.29
CA ASP A 312 -26.10 6.93 -15.68
C ASP A 312 -25.09 8.08 -15.77
N LYS A 313 -23.95 7.88 -16.46
CA LYS A 313 -22.95 8.95 -16.72
C LYS A 313 -23.54 10.14 -17.51
N THR A 314 -24.70 9.96 -18.14
CA THR A 314 -25.41 10.95 -18.97
C THR A 314 -26.49 11.72 -18.20
N GLY A 315 -26.69 11.42 -16.90
CA GLY A 315 -27.72 11.98 -16.05
C GLY A 315 -27.43 13.40 -15.58
N SER A 316 -28.27 14.33 -16.02
CA SER A 316 -28.34 15.74 -15.64
C SER A 316 -28.43 15.97 -14.12
N THR A 317 -27.31 16.14 -13.43
CA THR A 317 -27.23 17.07 -12.30
C THR A 317 -26.10 18.06 -12.54
N ASN A 318 -26.44 19.35 -12.52
CA ASN A 318 -25.49 20.45 -12.40
C ASN A 318 -24.78 20.32 -11.04
N THR A 319 -23.80 19.43 -10.93
CA THR A 319 -22.80 19.44 -9.85
C THR A 319 -21.62 20.32 -10.25
N GLU A 320 -21.87 21.37 -11.04
CA GLU A 320 -20.85 22.30 -11.52
C GLU A 320 -20.32 23.22 -10.41
N SER A 321 -20.94 23.20 -9.22
CA SER A 321 -20.51 24.04 -8.09
C SER A 321 -20.74 23.35 -6.75
N THR A 322 -19.71 22.70 -6.22
CA THR A 322 -19.49 22.63 -4.78
C THR A 322 -17.99 22.65 -4.53
N GLU A 323 -17.44 23.81 -4.18
CA GLU A 323 -16.16 23.81 -3.46
C GLU A 323 -16.29 22.93 -2.20
N PRO A 324 -15.19 22.39 -1.64
CA PRO A 324 -15.26 21.77 -0.32
C PRO A 324 -15.86 22.77 0.67
N THR A 325 -17.10 22.56 1.10
CA THR A 325 -17.71 23.35 2.17
C THR A 325 -17.99 22.46 3.37
N GLU A 326 -17.91 23.03 4.57
CA GLU A 326 -18.40 22.36 5.78
C GLU A 326 -19.91 22.15 5.63
N GLY A 327 -20.34 20.90 5.44
CA GLY A 327 -21.77 20.55 5.45
C GLY A 327 -22.49 20.65 4.10
N ASN A 328 -21.84 20.30 2.98
CA ASN A 328 -22.58 19.93 1.77
C ASN A 328 -23.69 18.91 2.12
N GLU A 329 -24.82 18.93 1.41
CA GLU A 329 -25.81 17.84 1.47
C GLU A 329 -25.15 16.56 0.95
N THR A 330 -24.55 15.79 1.86
CA THR A 330 -23.87 14.56 1.51
C THR A 330 -24.79 13.37 1.68
N THR A 331 -24.67 12.41 0.77
CA THR A 331 -25.40 11.16 0.91
C THR A 331 -24.64 10.27 1.88
N GLU A 332 -25.21 10.03 3.06
CA GLU A 332 -24.67 9.02 3.97
C GLU A 332 -24.84 7.63 3.35
N LEU A 333 -23.73 6.98 3.04
CA LEU A 333 -23.72 5.64 2.48
C LEU A 333 -23.78 4.57 3.58
N GLU A 334 -24.56 3.51 3.32
CA GLU A 334 -24.64 2.37 4.21
C GLU A 334 -23.31 1.60 4.20
N ALA A 335 -22.62 1.56 5.34
CA ALA A 335 -21.45 0.70 5.51
C ALA A 335 -21.89 -0.74 5.78
N THR A 336 -21.49 -1.65 4.89
CA THR A 336 -21.62 -3.10 5.11
C THR A 336 -20.63 -3.60 6.15
N HIS A 337 -19.40 -3.05 6.13
CA HIS A 337 -18.31 -3.38 7.04
C HIS A 337 -17.41 -2.17 7.22
N GLN A 338 -16.78 -2.08 8.38
CA GLN A 338 -15.69 -1.16 8.67
C GLN A 338 -14.64 -1.89 9.49
N TRP A 339 -13.37 -1.62 9.23
CA TRP A 339 -12.27 -2.30 9.91
C TRP A 339 -11.01 -1.44 9.92
N THR A 340 -10.11 -1.78 10.84
CA THR A 340 -8.81 -1.12 10.98
C THR A 340 -7.66 -2.06 10.64
N GLY A 341 -6.49 -1.48 10.38
CA GLY A 341 -5.25 -2.23 10.17
C GLY A 341 -4.01 -1.38 10.44
N ILE A 342 -2.95 -2.02 10.94
CA ILE A 342 -1.70 -1.33 11.31
C ILE A 342 -0.69 -1.30 10.15
N MET A 343 -0.37 -0.09 9.72
CA MET A 343 0.70 0.21 8.76
C MET A 343 2.02 0.46 9.51
N GLY A 344 3.15 0.25 8.85
CA GLY A 344 4.45 0.72 9.32
C GLY A 344 4.87 1.94 8.52
N PHE A 345 4.85 3.10 9.15
CA PHE A 345 5.28 4.35 8.55
C PHE A 345 6.78 4.49 8.71
N SER A 346 7.49 4.55 7.59
CA SER A 346 8.91 4.86 7.60
C SER A 346 9.12 6.35 7.85
N ARG A 347 10.17 6.68 8.61
CA ARG A 347 10.53 8.06 8.96
C ARG A 347 10.78 8.95 7.73
N ASP A 348 11.39 8.39 6.69
CA ASP A 348 11.68 9.03 5.40
C ASP A 348 10.70 8.60 4.30
N ALA A 349 9.55 8.04 4.68
CA ALA A 349 8.51 7.53 3.79
C ALA A 349 8.89 6.34 2.88
N GLN A 350 10.16 5.91 2.86
CA GLN A 350 10.63 4.81 2.01
C GLN A 350 10.70 3.48 2.78
N PRO A 351 10.36 2.34 2.17
CA PRO A 351 10.52 1.03 2.79
C PRO A 351 11.95 0.76 3.28
N TRP A 352 12.08 -0.13 4.26
CA TRP A 352 13.36 -0.67 4.71
C TRP A 352 13.46 -2.13 4.28
N VAL A 353 14.35 -2.39 3.31
CA VAL A 353 14.55 -3.70 2.70
C VAL A 353 16.04 -4.04 2.68
N GLY A 354 16.44 -5.10 3.38
CA GLY A 354 17.85 -5.49 3.42
C GLY A 354 18.23 -6.31 4.65
N ARG A 355 19.52 -6.65 4.74
CA ARG A 355 20.12 -7.21 5.96
C ARG A 355 20.05 -6.18 7.09
N VAL A 356 19.64 -6.61 8.28
CA VAL A 356 19.57 -5.73 9.46
C VAL A 356 20.98 -5.50 10.00
N PRO A 357 21.47 -4.25 10.07
CA PRO A 357 22.79 -3.94 10.61
C PRO A 357 22.91 -4.23 12.12
N GLU A 358 24.14 -4.38 12.62
CA GLU A 358 24.36 -4.63 14.05
C GLU A 358 23.93 -3.46 14.92
N SER A 359 24.01 -2.22 14.42
CA SER A 359 23.53 -1.02 15.13
C SER A 359 22.02 -1.03 15.41
N LEU A 360 21.27 -1.85 14.67
CA LEU A 360 19.82 -2.02 14.82
C LEU A 360 19.44 -3.35 15.51
N GLY A 361 20.39 -3.97 16.21
CA GLY A 361 20.18 -5.27 16.88
C GLY A 361 20.22 -6.47 15.93
N GLY A 362 20.70 -6.28 14.70
CA GLY A 362 20.78 -7.31 13.68
C GLY A 362 22.11 -8.05 13.61
N GLY A 363 22.57 -8.27 12.38
CA GLY A 363 23.79 -9.00 12.07
C GLY A 363 23.57 -10.06 10.99
N GLU A 364 24.51 -10.99 10.92
CA GLU A 364 24.47 -12.04 9.91
C GLU A 364 23.13 -12.77 9.86
N LYS A 365 22.58 -12.94 8.65
CA LYS A 365 21.41 -13.77 8.38
C LYS A 365 20.07 -13.27 8.97
N LEU A 366 20.02 -12.03 9.48
CA LEU A 366 18.77 -11.34 9.81
C LEU A 366 18.46 -10.29 8.75
N TYR A 367 17.23 -10.28 8.25
CA TYR A 367 16.76 -9.41 7.17
C TYR A 367 15.42 -8.80 7.53
N VAL A 368 15.10 -7.65 6.96
CA VAL A 368 13.80 -6.99 7.08
C VAL A 368 13.26 -6.58 5.72
N CYS A 369 11.93 -6.58 5.61
CA CYS A 369 11.17 -6.06 4.48
C CYS A 369 9.88 -5.46 5.05
N ALA A 370 9.91 -4.16 5.36
CA ALA A 370 8.88 -3.48 6.17
C ALA A 370 8.88 -1.96 5.91
N GLY A 371 7.92 -1.24 6.51
CA GLY A 371 7.91 0.23 6.48
C GLY A 371 7.30 0.81 5.20
N TYR A 372 6.24 0.20 4.68
CA TYR A 372 5.68 0.60 3.38
C TYR A 372 4.86 1.90 3.42
N THR A 373 4.69 2.55 4.57
CA THR A 373 4.02 3.86 4.69
C THR A 373 2.61 3.90 4.05
N GLY A 374 1.86 2.80 4.19
CA GLY A 374 0.52 2.67 3.60
C GLY A 374 0.49 2.29 2.12
N HIS A 375 1.65 2.14 1.47
CA HIS A 375 1.80 1.95 0.02
C HIS A 375 2.40 0.58 -0.36
N GLY A 376 2.00 -0.47 0.35
CA GLY A 376 2.61 -1.80 0.20
C GLY A 376 2.22 -2.58 -1.07
N MET A 377 1.02 -2.38 -1.62
CA MET A 377 0.54 -3.14 -2.79
C MET A 377 1.44 -2.99 -4.03
N PRO A 378 1.84 -1.77 -4.42
CA PRO A 378 2.72 -1.58 -5.56
C PRO A 378 4.22 -1.78 -5.26
N GLN A 379 4.62 -2.23 -4.06
CA GLN A 379 6.06 -2.36 -3.72
C GLN A 379 6.46 -3.73 -3.16
N ALA A 380 5.59 -4.35 -2.34
CA ALA A 380 6.01 -5.42 -1.44
C ALA A 380 6.42 -6.72 -2.16
N ALA A 381 5.79 -7.07 -3.28
CA ALA A 381 6.02 -8.34 -3.95
C ALA A 381 7.42 -8.41 -4.58
N LEU A 382 7.83 -7.37 -5.31
CA LEU A 382 9.19 -7.27 -5.84
C LEU A 382 10.21 -7.01 -4.73
N ALA A 383 9.90 -6.20 -3.71
CA ALA A 383 10.82 -6.02 -2.58
C ALA A 383 11.12 -7.36 -1.88
N ALA A 384 10.10 -8.20 -1.69
CA ALA A 384 10.24 -9.56 -1.16
C ALA A 384 11.05 -10.47 -2.12
N ARG A 385 10.85 -10.35 -3.43
CA ARG A 385 11.66 -11.09 -4.42
C ARG A 385 13.14 -10.72 -4.29
N MET A 386 13.46 -9.42 -4.33
CA MET A 386 14.83 -8.90 -4.27
C MET A 386 15.56 -9.35 -3.01
N ILE A 387 14.93 -9.23 -1.83
CA ILE A 387 15.58 -9.63 -0.57
C ILE A 387 15.80 -11.14 -0.51
N VAL A 388 14.89 -11.96 -1.07
CA VAL A 388 15.08 -13.41 -1.10
C VAL A 388 16.18 -13.81 -2.10
N GLU A 389 16.33 -13.10 -3.22
CA GLU A 389 17.46 -13.28 -4.14
C GLU A 389 18.80 -12.95 -3.46
N GLU A 390 18.86 -11.85 -2.70
CA GLU A 390 20.03 -11.49 -1.89
C GLU A 390 20.33 -12.57 -0.85
N MET A 391 19.31 -13.01 -0.11
CA MET A 391 19.44 -14.09 0.86
C MET A 391 20.02 -15.32 0.16
N THR A 392 19.41 -15.80 -0.91
CA THR A 392 19.80 -17.05 -1.59
C THR A 392 21.08 -16.95 -2.42
N GLY A 393 21.57 -15.74 -2.68
CA GLY A 393 22.75 -15.47 -3.50
C GLY A 393 22.54 -15.79 -4.98
N LYS A 394 21.28 -15.85 -5.44
CA LYS A 394 20.92 -16.23 -6.80
C LYS A 394 19.67 -15.45 -7.25
N PRO A 395 19.70 -14.78 -8.42
CA PRO A 395 18.51 -14.17 -8.99
C PRO A 395 17.49 -15.24 -9.42
N PHE A 396 16.20 -14.94 -9.27
CA PHE A 396 15.10 -15.78 -9.76
C PHE A 396 14.72 -15.47 -11.19
N ALA A 397 14.98 -14.23 -11.64
CA ALA A 397 14.79 -13.78 -13.02
C ALA A 397 15.98 -12.94 -13.49
N ASP A 398 16.26 -12.96 -14.79
CA ASP A 398 17.24 -12.09 -15.44
C ASP A 398 16.50 -10.92 -16.12
N ASP A 399 15.81 -10.12 -15.32
CA ASP A 399 14.98 -8.99 -15.79
C ASP A 399 15.63 -7.62 -15.55
N GLY A 400 16.86 -7.60 -15.03
CA GLY A 400 17.63 -6.38 -14.78
C GLY A 400 17.06 -5.47 -13.67
N LEU A 401 15.99 -5.89 -12.99
CA LEU A 401 15.39 -5.11 -11.91
C LEU A 401 16.33 -5.06 -10.71
N LYS A 402 16.40 -3.88 -10.09
CA LYS A 402 17.15 -3.64 -8.86
C LYS A 402 16.24 -2.98 -7.84
N LEU A 403 16.49 -3.28 -6.58
CA LEU A 403 15.87 -2.53 -5.48
C LEU A 403 16.36 -1.06 -5.56
N PRO A 404 15.47 -0.07 -5.52
CA PRO A 404 15.86 1.34 -5.39
C PRO A 404 16.75 1.54 -4.17
N GLN A 405 17.77 2.39 -4.29
CA GLN A 405 18.74 2.65 -3.22
C GLN A 405 18.06 3.29 -2.00
N GLU A 406 17.00 4.06 -2.26
CA GLU A 406 16.10 4.70 -1.31
C GLU A 406 15.36 3.68 -0.44
N MET A 407 15.18 2.44 -0.91
CA MET A 407 14.53 1.36 -0.16
C MET A 407 15.54 0.46 0.58
N ALA A 408 16.82 0.53 0.22
CA ALA A 408 17.84 -0.34 0.78
C ALA A 408 18.09 -0.02 2.26
N LEU A 409 18.15 -1.05 3.11
CA LEU A 409 18.56 -0.90 4.49
C LEU A 409 20.09 -0.94 4.60
N THR A 410 20.71 0.21 4.89
CA THR A 410 22.15 0.35 5.12
C THR A 410 22.42 1.18 6.37
N GLU A 411 23.58 0.99 7.01
CA GLU A 411 24.03 1.83 8.14
C GLU A 411 24.09 3.32 7.75
N GLU A 412 24.48 3.60 6.52
CA GLU A 412 24.60 4.95 5.98
C GLU A 412 23.24 5.64 5.88
N ARG A 413 22.24 4.97 5.29
CA ARG A 413 20.88 5.52 5.21
C ARG A 413 20.27 5.68 6.60
N VAL A 414 20.46 4.72 7.50
CA VAL A 414 19.97 4.82 8.90
C VAL A 414 20.51 6.07 9.59
N ARG A 415 21.81 6.34 9.46
CA ARG A 415 22.44 7.54 10.01
C ARG A 415 21.88 8.80 9.35
N TRP A 416 21.88 8.83 8.02
CA TRP A 416 21.43 9.96 7.25
C TRP A 416 19.97 10.34 7.58
N VAL A 417 19.06 9.37 7.62
CA VAL A 417 17.64 9.60 7.96
C VAL A 417 17.52 10.17 9.36
N ARG A 418 18.28 9.65 10.34
CA ARG A 418 18.25 10.15 11.71
C ARG A 418 18.73 11.60 11.85
N GLU A 419 19.71 11.99 11.04
CA GLU A 419 20.33 13.32 11.07
C GLU A 419 19.53 14.36 10.28
N ASN A 420 18.87 13.95 9.19
CA ASN A 420 18.31 14.89 8.20
C ASN A 420 16.78 14.92 8.13
N THR A 421 16.09 13.97 8.75
CA THR A 421 14.61 13.92 8.71
C THR A 421 14.02 14.08 10.10
N LYS A 422 12.82 14.65 10.19
CA LYS A 422 12.04 14.66 11.44
C LYS A 422 11.51 13.26 11.75
N THR A 423 11.43 12.90 13.03
CA THR A 423 10.68 11.72 13.47
C THR A 423 9.20 11.85 13.12
N LEU A 424 8.47 10.73 13.04
CA LEU A 424 7.05 10.78 12.70
C LEU A 424 6.22 11.60 13.71
N GLN A 425 6.62 11.59 14.99
CA GLN A 425 5.99 12.39 16.05
C GLN A 425 6.22 13.90 15.85
N GLU A 426 7.41 14.30 15.40
CA GLU A 426 7.71 15.70 15.06
C GLU A 426 7.00 16.13 13.77
N GLN A 427 6.92 15.24 12.77
CA GLN A 427 6.15 15.51 11.56
C GLN A 427 4.66 15.69 11.86
N GLN A 428 4.11 14.87 12.77
CA GLN A 428 2.71 14.93 13.18
C GLN A 428 2.28 16.30 13.75
N GLN A 429 3.21 17.01 14.37
CA GLN A 429 2.98 18.34 14.94
C GLN A 429 3.02 19.46 13.90
N ALA A 430 3.48 19.18 12.67
CA ALA A 430 3.42 20.16 11.61
C ALA A 430 1.95 20.47 11.27
N PRO A 431 1.62 21.76 11.04
CA PRO A 431 0.36 22.14 10.39
C PRO A 431 0.19 21.34 9.09
N GLY A 432 -1.04 20.97 8.75
CA GLY A 432 -1.32 20.21 7.52
C GLY A 432 -1.02 18.72 7.55
N TRP A 433 -0.17 18.25 8.47
CA TRP A 433 0.34 16.88 8.39
C TRP A 433 -0.78 15.86 8.32
N SER A 434 -0.98 15.22 7.18
CA SER A 434 -1.94 14.12 7.02
C SER A 434 -1.21 12.80 6.83
N ALA A 435 0.12 12.86 6.70
CA ALA A 435 1.04 11.77 6.39
C ALA A 435 0.89 11.25 4.94
N THR A 436 0.58 12.15 4.00
CA THR A 436 0.07 11.83 2.66
C THR A 436 0.91 12.46 1.56
N MET A 437 0.60 12.09 0.32
CA MET A 437 1.38 12.30 -0.90
C MET A 437 2.16 13.62 -1.02
N PRO A 438 1.60 14.81 -0.72
CA PRO A 438 2.34 16.07 -0.88
C PRO A 438 3.48 16.26 0.15
N GLU A 439 3.36 15.69 1.34
CA GLU A 439 4.37 15.81 2.41
C GLU A 439 5.37 14.65 2.37
N LEU A 440 4.94 13.48 1.88
CA LEU A 440 5.83 12.43 1.40
C LEU A 440 6.81 12.98 0.35
N LEU A 441 6.35 13.89 -0.52
CA LEU A 441 7.17 14.53 -1.53
C LEU A 441 8.19 15.52 -0.97
N ALA A 442 7.83 16.31 0.05
CA ALA A 442 8.78 17.19 0.75
C ALA A 442 9.84 16.40 1.55
N ALA A 443 9.50 15.21 2.06
CA ALA A 443 10.47 14.31 2.68
C ALA A 443 11.40 13.62 1.65
N THR A 444 10.94 13.43 0.40
CA THR A 444 11.78 12.90 -0.68
C THR A 444 12.82 13.88 -1.21
N GLU A 445 12.62 15.20 -1.10
CA GLU A 445 13.66 16.18 -1.46
C GLU A 445 14.98 15.91 -0.71
N GLY A 446 14.89 15.50 0.56
CA GLY A 446 16.08 15.10 1.33
C GLY A 446 16.67 13.74 0.89
N VAL A 447 15.83 12.76 0.54
CA VAL A 447 16.34 11.42 0.13
C VAL A 447 17.00 11.47 -1.25
N ASP A 448 16.50 12.31 -2.15
CA ASP A 448 17.15 12.61 -3.42
C ASP A 448 18.54 13.24 -3.18
N ASP A 449 18.70 14.09 -2.16
CA ASP A 449 20.01 14.59 -1.74
C ASP A 449 20.96 13.48 -1.26
N PHE A 450 20.46 12.47 -0.52
CA PHE A 450 21.27 11.30 -0.14
C PHE A 450 21.74 10.48 -1.35
N VAL A 451 20.83 10.20 -2.29
CA VAL A 451 21.17 9.47 -3.52
C VAL A 451 22.17 10.28 -4.36
N ASN A 452 21.98 11.59 -4.48
CA ASN A 452 22.88 12.48 -5.20
C ASN A 452 24.26 12.59 -4.53
N GLN A 453 24.35 12.66 -3.20
CA GLN A 453 25.61 12.72 -2.45
C GLN A 453 26.41 11.41 -2.54
N THR A 454 25.72 10.26 -2.52
CA THR A 454 26.37 8.94 -2.66
C THR A 454 26.84 8.64 -4.08
N HIS A 455 26.23 9.27 -5.10
CA HIS A 455 26.72 9.21 -6.49
C HIS A 455 27.91 10.13 -6.78
N GLN A 456 28.12 11.21 -6.01
CA GLN A 456 29.29 12.09 -6.16
C GLN A 456 30.55 11.56 -5.47
N THR A 457 30.42 10.55 -4.61
CA THR A 457 31.52 9.99 -3.79
C THR A 457 32.03 8.62 -4.28
N LYS A 458 31.49 8.12 -5.41
CA LYS A 458 31.98 6.94 -6.15
C LYS A 458 32.44 7.35 -7.54
#